data_AF-A0A1X7TJS1-F1
#
_entry.id   AF-A0A1X7TJS1-F1
#
_cell.length_a   1.000
_cell.length_b   1.000
_cell.length_c   1.000
_cell.angle_alpha   90.00
_cell.angle_beta   90.00
_cell.angle_gamma   90.00
#
_symmetry.space_group_name_H-M   'P 1'
#
loop_
_entity.id
_entity.type
_entity.pdbx_description
1 polymer ?
#
loop_
_entity_poly.entity_id
_entity_poly.type
_entity_poly.pdbx_seq_one_letter_code
_entity_poly.pdbx_strand_id
1 'polypeptide(L)'
;MEELCGSEGGWTRLGYLDMTDATVNCPSGFRLYQSGGVRACGRATSNVGSCTSVQFPSNGISYSEVCGRVVGYQWASPDAVDPTVDGLENHNDINSYYVDGVSITHGSPRQHVWTLMAGLLESSIFNPTNDRRYNCPCSQGSPQNSTLQSFIGNDYFCESANPVHGTFQSKLYTSDPLWDGKKCGGSESDCCTSRPGLPWFNKVLNTATTDYLELRVCGDEDTANENVPISYYELYVK
;
A
#
# COMPACT_ATOMS: atom_id res chain seq x y z
N MET A 1 18.01 22.23 -1.08
CA MET A 1 17.55 20.85 -0.79
C MET A 1 16.05 21.00 -0.56
N GLU A 2 15.22 20.31 -1.33
CA GLU A 2 13.77 20.49 -1.29
C GLU A 2 13.20 20.12 0.08
N GLU A 3 12.09 20.76 0.47
CA GLU A 3 11.32 20.43 1.66
C GLU A 3 10.65 19.05 1.47
N LEU A 4 11.00 18.08 2.31
CA LEU A 4 10.41 16.74 2.28
C LEU A 4 9.60 16.52 3.55
N CYS A 5 8.34 16.10 3.37
CA CYS A 5 7.39 15.86 4.44
C CYS A 5 7.29 17.02 5.47
N GLY A 6 7.30 18.27 5.00
CA GLY A 6 7.16 19.46 5.84
C GLY A 6 8.42 19.83 6.64
N SER A 7 9.59 19.26 6.32
CA SER A 7 10.85 19.62 6.98
C SER A 7 12.01 19.81 5.99
N GLU A 8 12.80 20.85 6.24
CA GLU A 8 13.99 21.15 5.45
C GLU A 8 15.19 20.29 5.91
N GLY A 9 15.90 19.72 4.93
CA GLY A 9 17.22 19.10 5.13
C GLY A 9 17.28 17.84 6.01
N GLY A 10 18.42 17.17 5.97
CA GLY A 10 18.72 15.98 6.81
C GLY A 10 18.18 14.65 6.27
N TRP A 11 17.39 14.67 5.20
CA TRP A 11 16.84 13.46 4.59
C TRP A 11 17.87 12.70 3.77
N THR A 12 17.96 11.39 4.01
CA THR A 12 18.75 10.46 3.20
C THR A 12 17.82 9.45 2.52
N ARG A 13 17.91 9.33 1.20
CA ARG A 13 17.10 8.37 0.44
C ARG A 13 17.64 6.95 0.61
N LEU A 14 16.80 6.02 1.07
CA LEU A 14 17.13 4.60 1.20
C LEU A 14 16.55 3.74 0.06
N GLY A 15 15.39 4.12 -0.46
CA GLY A 15 14.70 3.36 -1.51
C GLY A 15 14.24 4.26 -2.64
N TYR A 16 14.38 3.79 -3.88
CA TYR A 16 13.83 4.44 -5.07
C TYR A 16 13.45 3.41 -6.13
N LEU A 17 12.28 3.59 -6.73
CA LEU A 17 11.84 2.90 -7.94
C LEU A 17 11.03 3.88 -8.78
N ASP A 18 11.28 3.87 -10.09
CA ASP A 18 10.47 4.58 -11.07
C ASP A 18 10.35 3.73 -12.34
N MET A 19 9.19 3.11 -12.53
CA MET A 19 8.91 2.24 -13.65
C MET A 19 8.51 3.00 -14.93
N THR A 20 8.40 4.33 -14.88
CA THR A 20 8.22 5.16 -16.09
C THR A 20 9.46 5.13 -16.98
N ASP A 21 10.64 4.92 -16.39
CA ASP A 21 11.85 4.59 -17.12
C ASP A 21 11.78 3.12 -17.60
N ALA A 22 11.68 2.95 -18.92
CA ALA A 22 11.58 1.64 -19.57
C ALA A 22 12.79 0.73 -19.32
N THR A 23 13.93 1.29 -18.89
CA THR A 23 15.16 0.55 -18.59
C THR A 23 15.20 -0.02 -17.17
N VAL A 24 14.36 0.50 -16.26
CA VAL A 24 14.27 0.04 -14.88
C VAL A 24 13.54 -1.30 -14.84
N ASN A 25 14.15 -2.30 -14.21
CA ASN A 25 13.53 -3.61 -13.96
C ASN A 25 12.87 -3.65 -12.58
N CYS A 26 11.90 -4.55 -12.42
CA CYS A 26 11.33 -4.79 -11.10
C CYS A 26 12.40 -5.29 -10.11
N PRO A 27 12.28 -4.93 -8.82
CA PRO A 27 13.16 -5.49 -7.79
C PRO A 27 13.13 -7.02 -7.78
N SER A 28 14.22 -7.63 -7.32
CA SER A 28 14.32 -9.10 -7.27
C SER A 28 13.13 -9.72 -6.54
N GLY A 29 12.53 -10.77 -7.14
CA GLY A 29 11.35 -11.45 -6.62
C GLY A 29 10.01 -10.86 -7.09
N PHE A 30 9.97 -9.59 -7.50
CA PHE A 30 8.75 -8.98 -8.03
C PHE A 30 8.51 -9.37 -9.48
N ARG A 31 7.23 -9.47 -9.87
CA ARG A 31 6.83 -9.71 -11.26
C ARG A 31 6.42 -8.42 -11.95
N LEU A 32 6.76 -8.31 -13.23
CA LEU A 32 6.35 -7.19 -14.07
C LEU A 32 4.89 -7.31 -14.50
N TYR A 33 4.12 -6.27 -14.24
CA TYR A 33 2.85 -5.98 -14.88
C TYR A 33 3.04 -4.94 -15.95
N GLN A 34 2.45 -5.17 -17.12
CA GLN A 34 2.50 -4.22 -18.23
C GLN A 34 1.19 -4.21 -19.01
N SER A 35 0.48 -3.09 -18.96
CA SER A 35 -0.79 -2.89 -19.68
C SER A 35 -1.06 -1.40 -19.83
N GLY A 36 -1.74 -0.97 -20.90
CA GLY A 36 -2.17 0.42 -21.07
C GLY A 36 -1.04 1.47 -21.03
N GLY A 37 0.20 1.09 -21.37
CA GLY A 37 1.38 1.95 -21.26
C GLY A 37 1.97 2.05 -19.84
N VAL A 38 1.34 1.43 -18.85
CA VAL A 38 1.83 1.37 -17.47
C VAL A 38 2.73 0.15 -17.28
N ARG A 39 3.82 0.34 -16.53
CA ARG A 39 4.69 -0.72 -16.00
C ARG A 39 4.67 -0.65 -14.48
N ALA A 40 4.50 -1.79 -13.82
CA ALA A 40 4.46 -1.87 -12.36
C ALA A 40 4.96 -3.22 -11.87
N CYS A 41 5.31 -3.32 -10.60
CA CYS A 41 5.94 -4.48 -9.98
C CYS A 41 5.03 -5.03 -8.90
N GLY A 42 4.48 -6.22 -9.11
CA GLY A 42 3.61 -6.89 -8.15
C GLY A 42 4.25 -8.11 -7.52
N ARG A 43 3.47 -8.81 -6.69
CA ARG A 43 3.91 -10.02 -5.98
C ARG A 43 4.38 -11.11 -6.94
N ALA A 44 5.35 -11.92 -6.50
CA ALA A 44 5.66 -13.20 -7.14
C ALA A 44 4.37 -14.05 -7.27
N THR A 45 4.23 -14.81 -8.36
CA THR A 45 3.03 -15.62 -8.60
C THR A 45 2.80 -16.60 -7.45
N SER A 46 1.62 -16.51 -6.84
CA SER A 46 1.15 -17.38 -5.76
C SER A 46 -0.31 -17.76 -6.01
N ASN A 47 -0.68 -18.97 -5.56
CA ASN A 47 -2.05 -19.51 -5.54
C ASN A 47 -2.72 -19.37 -4.17
N VAL A 48 -2.09 -18.63 -3.25
CA VAL A 48 -2.53 -18.35 -1.87
C VAL A 48 -2.06 -16.95 -1.46
N GLY A 49 -2.55 -16.44 -0.34
CA GLY A 49 -2.06 -15.22 0.30
C GLY A 49 -0.54 -15.22 0.48
N SER A 50 0.08 -14.06 0.22
CA SER A 50 1.53 -13.94 0.20
C SER A 50 2.00 -12.48 0.21
N CYS A 51 3.27 -12.29 0.55
CA CYS A 51 3.96 -11.03 0.31
C CYS A 51 5.23 -11.23 -0.51
N THR A 52 5.59 -10.23 -1.29
CA THR A 52 6.92 -10.10 -1.91
C THR A 52 7.57 -8.83 -1.38
N SER A 53 8.83 -8.92 -0.94
CA SER A 53 9.49 -7.84 -0.24
C SER A 53 10.82 -7.42 -0.85
N VAL A 54 11.20 -6.18 -0.58
CA VAL A 54 12.51 -5.62 -0.83
C VAL A 54 12.97 -4.87 0.42
N GLN A 55 14.23 -5.07 0.80
CA GLN A 55 14.84 -4.42 1.95
C GLN A 55 15.83 -3.35 1.49
N PHE A 56 15.87 -2.25 2.23
CA PHE A 56 16.72 -1.10 2.01
C PHE A 56 17.61 -0.92 3.24
N PRO A 57 18.87 -1.38 3.20
CA PRO A 57 19.80 -1.20 4.31
C PRO A 57 20.02 0.28 4.61
N SER A 58 19.98 0.66 5.88
CA SER A 58 20.37 2.00 6.34
C SER A 58 21.87 2.27 6.16
N ASN A 59 22.68 1.23 5.99
CA ASN A 59 24.14 1.29 5.97
C ASN A 59 24.75 2.01 7.20
N GLY A 60 24.12 1.82 8.37
CA GLY A 60 24.57 2.40 9.64
C GLY A 60 24.12 3.84 9.88
N ILE A 61 23.31 4.41 8.98
CA ILE A 61 22.65 5.69 9.21
C ILE A 61 21.62 5.53 10.33
N SER A 62 21.80 6.28 11.42
CA SER A 62 20.81 6.38 12.48
C SER A 62 19.70 7.34 12.05
N TYR A 63 18.45 6.95 12.26
CA TYR A 63 17.28 7.76 11.91
C TYR A 63 16.15 7.58 12.94
N SER A 64 15.31 8.60 13.11
CA SER A 64 14.10 8.58 13.93
C SER A 64 12.85 9.01 13.16
N GLU A 65 12.99 9.40 11.89
CA GLU A 65 11.86 9.75 11.04
C GLU A 65 11.95 9.03 9.69
N VAL A 66 10.79 8.67 9.14
CA VAL A 66 10.65 8.07 7.82
C VAL A 66 9.65 8.89 7.01
N CYS A 67 10.05 9.29 5.81
CA CYS A 67 9.22 10.04 4.87
C CYS A 67 9.21 9.31 3.54
N GLY A 68 8.06 9.22 2.89
CA GLY A 68 8.01 8.59 1.58
C GLY A 68 6.70 8.75 0.85
N ARG A 69 6.70 8.34 -0.41
CA ARG A 69 5.50 8.19 -1.23
C ARG A 69 5.60 6.93 -2.07
N VAL A 70 4.47 6.31 -2.34
CA VAL A 70 4.36 5.10 -3.17
C VAL A 70 3.18 5.30 -4.12
N VAL A 71 3.34 4.89 -5.38
CA VAL A 71 2.24 4.86 -6.36
C VAL A 71 2.02 3.42 -6.79
N GLY A 72 0.80 2.95 -6.52
CA GLY A 72 0.35 1.60 -6.86
C GLY A 72 -0.70 1.59 -7.95
N TYR A 73 -1.11 0.39 -8.33
CA TYR A 73 -2.27 0.15 -9.17
C TYR A 73 -3.05 -1.03 -8.60
N GLN A 74 -4.37 -0.99 -8.73
CA GLN A 74 -5.23 -2.12 -8.40
C GLN A 74 -5.13 -3.18 -9.51
N TRP A 75 -4.90 -4.43 -9.13
CA TRP A 75 -5.12 -5.58 -10.00
C TRP A 75 -6.32 -6.38 -9.48
N ALA A 76 -7.35 -6.51 -10.30
CA ALA A 76 -8.53 -7.31 -10.00
C ALA A 76 -9.26 -6.86 -8.73
N SER A 77 -9.27 -7.65 -7.64
CA SER A 77 -10.19 -7.43 -6.52
C SER A 77 -9.60 -7.19 -5.12
N PRO A 78 -8.49 -6.44 -4.92
CA PRO A 78 -7.95 -6.23 -3.58
C PRO A 78 -9.00 -5.63 -2.65
N ASP A 79 -9.00 -6.04 -1.38
CA ASP A 79 -10.05 -5.69 -0.43
C ASP A 79 -9.53 -5.05 0.87
N ALA A 80 -8.42 -4.34 0.76
CA ALA A 80 -7.78 -3.58 1.82
C ALA A 80 -7.32 -4.43 3.02
N VAL A 81 -8.13 -4.53 4.08
CA VAL A 81 -7.81 -5.30 5.29
C VAL A 81 -9.04 -6.10 5.74
N ASP A 82 -9.78 -6.66 4.79
CA ASP A 82 -10.90 -7.53 5.14
C ASP A 82 -10.37 -8.82 5.80
N PRO A 83 -10.88 -9.22 6.99
CA PRO A 83 -10.36 -10.38 7.70
C PRO A 83 -11.03 -11.70 7.29
N THR A 84 -11.91 -11.72 6.29
CA THR A 84 -12.82 -12.86 6.07
C THR A 84 -12.16 -14.04 5.38
N VAL A 85 -11.21 -13.81 4.48
CA VAL A 85 -10.57 -14.86 3.68
C VAL A 85 -9.58 -15.66 4.53
N ASP A 86 -8.70 -14.98 5.26
CA ASP A 86 -7.56 -15.61 5.93
C ASP A 86 -7.63 -15.60 7.47
N GLY A 87 -8.72 -15.05 8.01
CA GLY A 87 -9.04 -15.08 9.43
C GLY A 87 -8.24 -14.09 10.29
N LEU A 88 -8.64 -14.00 11.56
CA LEU A 88 -8.12 -12.97 12.47
C LEU A 88 -6.66 -13.15 12.89
N GLU A 89 -6.09 -14.35 12.75
CA GLU A 89 -4.70 -14.61 13.15
C GLU A 89 -3.72 -13.90 12.20
N ASN A 90 -3.85 -14.14 10.90
CA ASN A 90 -3.03 -13.50 9.89
C ASN A 90 -3.35 -12.02 9.72
N HIS A 91 -4.63 -11.67 9.77
CA HIS A 91 -5.08 -10.28 9.77
C HIS A 91 -4.40 -9.42 10.85
N ASN A 92 -4.11 -9.97 12.02
CA ASN A 92 -3.48 -9.23 13.13
C ASN A 92 -1.97 -9.47 13.29
N ASP A 93 -1.32 -10.17 12.35
CA ASP A 93 0.12 -10.42 12.39
C ASP A 93 0.87 -9.56 11.37
N ILE A 94 1.70 -8.64 11.87
CA ILE A 94 2.57 -7.79 11.05
C ILE A 94 3.53 -8.60 10.15
N ASN A 95 3.81 -9.85 10.50
CA ASN A 95 4.64 -10.74 9.70
C ASN A 95 3.87 -11.48 8.62
N SER A 96 2.55 -11.56 8.73
CA SER A 96 1.69 -12.16 7.72
C SER A 96 1.39 -11.18 6.58
N TYR A 97 0.52 -11.60 5.66
CA TYR A 97 0.01 -10.82 4.54
C TYR A 97 -1.28 -10.08 4.91
N TYR A 98 -1.26 -9.41 6.07
CA TYR A 98 -2.41 -8.74 6.70
C TYR A 98 -3.09 -7.62 5.88
N VAL A 99 -2.56 -7.28 4.71
CA VAL A 99 -3.03 -6.17 3.89
C VAL A 99 -2.95 -6.51 2.41
N ASP A 100 -4.01 -6.16 1.71
CA ASP A 100 -4.10 -6.05 0.28
C ASP A 100 -3.53 -4.71 -0.16
N GLY A 101 -2.21 -4.68 -0.39
CA GLY A 101 -1.49 -3.42 -0.54
C GLY A 101 0.00 -3.48 -0.23
N VAL A 102 0.52 -2.36 0.26
CA VAL A 102 1.93 -2.16 0.61
C VAL A 102 2.09 -2.01 2.12
N SER A 103 2.96 -2.83 2.70
CA SER A 103 3.41 -2.70 4.09
C SER A 103 4.83 -2.16 4.12
N ILE A 104 5.03 -1.03 4.81
CA ILE A 104 6.34 -0.44 5.07
C ILE A 104 6.67 -0.65 6.53
N THR A 105 7.81 -1.27 6.79
CA THR A 105 8.25 -1.65 8.13
C THR A 105 9.75 -1.43 8.31
N HIS A 106 10.24 -1.52 9.55
CA HIS A 106 11.67 -1.56 9.83
C HIS A 106 12.04 -2.64 10.82
N GLY A 107 13.29 -3.10 10.73
CA GLY A 107 13.92 -3.95 11.73
C GLY A 107 13.44 -5.40 11.78
N SER A 108 14.05 -6.15 12.70
CA SER A 108 13.72 -7.53 13.03
C SER A 108 13.89 -7.71 14.55
N PRO A 109 12.80 -7.79 15.35
CA PRO A 109 11.41 -7.97 14.93
C PRO A 109 10.85 -6.77 14.16
N ARG A 110 9.93 -7.07 13.24
CA ARG A 110 9.31 -6.10 12.35
C ARG A 110 8.51 -5.07 13.13
N GLN A 111 8.73 -3.79 12.84
CA GLN A 111 8.01 -2.65 13.41
C GLN A 111 7.29 -1.87 12.30
N HIS A 112 6.06 -1.44 12.58
CA HIS A 112 5.22 -0.74 11.59
C HIS A 112 5.71 0.69 11.32
N VAL A 113 5.75 1.08 10.04
CA VAL A 113 5.99 2.46 9.61
C VAL A 113 4.74 3.03 8.96
N TRP A 114 4.26 2.39 7.89
CA TRP A 114 3.09 2.84 7.13
C TRP A 114 2.43 1.68 6.38
N THR A 115 1.12 1.76 6.18
CA THR A 115 0.37 0.83 5.32
C THR A 115 -0.33 1.58 4.20
N LEU A 116 -0.23 1.10 2.96
CA LEU A 116 -1.00 1.62 1.83
C LEU A 116 -1.92 0.51 1.30
N MET A 117 -3.22 0.68 1.46
CA MET A 117 -4.23 -0.34 1.22
C MET A 117 -4.92 -0.09 -0.13
N ALA A 118 -5.20 -1.14 -0.89
CA ALA A 118 -6.02 -1.07 -2.08
C ALA A 118 -7.41 -1.63 -1.77
N GLY A 119 -8.45 -0.81 -1.87
CA GLY A 119 -9.84 -1.26 -1.76
C GLY A 119 -10.39 -1.78 -3.09
N LEU A 120 -11.54 -2.44 -3.03
CA LEU A 120 -12.16 -3.08 -4.20
C LEU A 120 -12.89 -2.09 -5.11
N LEU A 121 -13.61 -1.13 -4.50
CA LEU A 121 -14.56 -0.23 -5.17
C LEU A 121 -14.50 1.18 -4.59
N GLU A 122 -14.45 2.20 -5.45
CA GLU A 122 -14.34 3.62 -5.03
C GLU A 122 -15.55 4.09 -4.21
N SER A 123 -16.76 3.67 -4.59
CA SER A 123 -17.98 4.29 -4.06
C SER A 123 -19.20 3.38 -3.98
N SER A 124 -19.04 2.10 -4.33
CA SER A 124 -20.16 1.19 -4.50
C SER A 124 -20.11 0.00 -3.56
N ILE A 125 -21.23 -0.71 -3.53
CA ILE A 125 -21.44 -1.94 -2.79
C ILE A 125 -21.11 -3.10 -3.73
N PHE A 126 -20.36 -4.09 -3.25
CA PHE A 126 -20.07 -5.28 -4.05
C PHE A 126 -21.32 -6.17 -4.15
N ASN A 127 -21.65 -6.60 -5.37
CA ASN A 127 -22.74 -7.54 -5.62
C ASN A 127 -22.10 -8.93 -5.78
N PRO A 128 -22.06 -9.73 -4.70
CA PRO A 128 -23.26 -10.35 -4.13
C PRO A 128 -23.48 -10.14 -2.61
N THR A 129 -22.53 -9.52 -1.89
CA THR A 129 -22.63 -9.35 -0.43
C THR A 129 -23.60 -8.25 -0.03
N ASN A 130 -23.87 -7.31 -0.94
CA ASN A 130 -24.72 -6.14 -0.71
C ASN A 130 -24.25 -5.25 0.46
N ASP A 131 -22.95 -5.24 0.75
CA ASP A 131 -22.31 -4.35 1.71
C ASP A 131 -21.00 -3.74 1.18
N ARG A 132 -20.36 -2.93 2.03
CA ARG A 132 -19.11 -2.19 1.73
C ARG A 132 -17.89 -2.85 2.37
N ARG A 133 -17.95 -4.16 2.62
CA ARG A 133 -16.92 -4.84 3.43
C ARG A 133 -15.55 -4.89 2.76
N TYR A 134 -15.47 -4.71 1.44
CA TYR A 134 -14.22 -4.71 0.67
C TYR A 134 -13.73 -3.30 0.32
N ASN A 135 -14.40 -2.27 0.85
CA ASN A 135 -14.01 -0.88 0.64
C ASN A 135 -13.03 -0.47 1.74
N CYS A 136 -12.20 0.52 1.41
CA CYS A 136 -11.23 1.09 2.32
C CYS A 136 -11.78 1.37 3.73
N PRO A 137 -10.99 1.16 4.81
CA PRO A 137 -11.43 1.40 6.18
C PRO A 137 -11.92 2.84 6.44
N CYS A 138 -11.32 3.81 5.77
CA CYS A 138 -11.71 5.22 5.84
C CYS A 138 -12.97 5.55 5.01
N SER A 139 -13.49 4.61 4.20
CA SER A 139 -14.68 4.86 3.39
C SER A 139 -15.92 4.97 4.26
N GLN A 140 -16.80 5.91 3.93
CA GLN A 140 -18.08 6.05 4.61
C GLN A 140 -18.85 4.72 4.56
N GLY A 141 -19.26 4.21 5.72
CA GLY A 141 -20.04 2.96 5.81
C GLY A 141 -19.25 1.67 5.57
N SER A 142 -17.93 1.73 5.41
CA SER A 142 -17.10 0.51 5.44
C SER A 142 -17.08 -0.06 6.88
N PRO A 143 -17.30 -1.37 7.07
CA PRO A 143 -17.17 -2.01 8.36
C PRO A 143 -15.70 -2.21 8.77
N GLN A 144 -14.75 -2.12 7.82
CA GLN A 144 -13.34 -2.44 8.09
C GLN A 144 -12.68 -1.50 9.10
N ASN A 145 -13.20 -0.28 9.30
CA ASN A 145 -12.70 0.61 10.35
C ASN A 145 -12.78 -0.01 11.75
N SER A 146 -13.74 -0.92 11.97
CA SER A 146 -13.91 -1.63 13.25
C SER A 146 -12.95 -2.82 13.43
N THR A 147 -12.37 -3.31 12.34
CA THR A 147 -11.45 -4.44 12.32
C THR A 147 -10.01 -4.01 12.02
N LEU A 148 -9.74 -2.72 11.82
CA LEU A 148 -8.41 -2.20 11.52
C LEU A 148 -7.39 -2.66 12.58
N GLN A 149 -6.24 -3.16 12.11
CA GLN A 149 -5.19 -3.67 12.97
C GLN A 149 -4.67 -2.58 13.91
N SER A 150 -4.51 -2.94 15.18
CA SER A 150 -4.11 -2.00 16.23
C SER A 150 -2.73 -1.38 16.01
N PHE A 151 -1.81 -2.10 15.35
CA PHE A 151 -0.46 -1.61 15.05
C PHE A 151 -0.43 -0.59 13.90
N ILE A 152 -1.47 -0.52 13.05
CA ILE A 152 -1.55 0.45 11.96
C ILE A 152 -2.03 1.80 12.51
N GLY A 153 -3.05 1.81 13.36
CA GLY A 153 -3.65 3.02 13.90
C GLY A 153 -4.01 4.01 12.79
N ASN A 154 -3.42 5.20 12.83
CA ASN A 154 -3.63 6.24 11.81
C ASN A 154 -2.56 6.26 10.72
N ASP A 155 -1.58 5.36 10.73
CA ASP A 155 -0.44 5.40 9.81
C ASP A 155 -0.75 4.60 8.53
N TYR A 156 -1.82 5.01 7.84
CA TYR A 156 -2.22 4.38 6.58
C TYR A 156 -2.82 5.34 5.56
N PHE A 157 -2.71 4.94 4.29
CA PHE A 157 -3.52 5.42 3.18
C PHE A 157 -4.35 4.28 2.61
N CYS A 158 -5.52 4.58 2.06
CA CYS A 158 -6.32 3.59 1.34
C CYS A 158 -7.04 4.25 0.17
N GLU A 159 -7.10 3.56 -0.96
CA GLU A 159 -7.79 4.00 -2.18
C GLU A 159 -8.20 2.79 -3.03
N SER A 160 -9.24 2.92 -3.85
CA SER A 160 -9.61 2.00 -4.92
C SER A 160 -9.47 2.69 -6.27
N ALA A 161 -9.04 1.95 -7.29
CA ALA A 161 -8.95 2.43 -8.68
C ALA A 161 -10.14 1.98 -9.55
N ASN A 162 -11.09 1.25 -8.97
CA ASN A 162 -12.23 0.69 -9.68
C ASN A 162 -13.50 1.56 -9.51
N PRO A 163 -13.89 2.32 -10.55
CA PRO A 163 -15.11 3.13 -10.53
C PRO A 163 -16.37 2.31 -10.87
N VAL A 164 -16.22 1.04 -11.26
CA VAL A 164 -17.34 0.23 -11.76
C VAL A 164 -18.22 -0.22 -10.60
N HIS A 165 -19.53 0.00 -10.74
CA HIS A 165 -20.49 -0.37 -9.71
C HIS A 165 -20.65 -1.89 -9.56
N GLY A 166 -20.42 -2.38 -8.34
CA GLY A 166 -20.80 -3.72 -7.88
C GLY A 166 -20.08 -4.90 -8.53
N THR A 167 -19.00 -4.66 -9.27
CA THR A 167 -18.21 -5.72 -9.91
C THR A 167 -16.78 -5.28 -10.14
N PHE A 168 -15.89 -6.24 -10.42
CA PHE A 168 -14.51 -6.01 -10.83
C PHE A 168 -14.18 -6.84 -12.07
N GLN A 169 -13.05 -6.52 -12.70
CA GLN A 169 -12.50 -7.25 -13.81
C GLN A 169 -11.07 -7.67 -13.48
N SER A 170 -10.64 -8.85 -13.92
CA SER A 170 -9.26 -9.32 -13.79
C SER A 170 -8.33 -8.57 -14.73
N LYS A 171 -8.05 -7.31 -14.40
CA LYS A 171 -7.21 -6.38 -15.16
C LYS A 171 -6.44 -5.46 -14.23
N LEU A 172 -5.43 -4.80 -14.80
CA LEU A 172 -4.74 -3.68 -14.17
C LEU A 172 -5.55 -2.40 -14.41
N TYR A 173 -6.03 -1.76 -13.34
CA TYR A 173 -6.74 -0.49 -13.44
C TYR A 173 -5.74 0.65 -13.58
N THR A 174 -5.43 1.05 -14.81
CA THR A 174 -4.36 2.02 -15.11
C THR A 174 -4.83 3.47 -15.17
N SER A 175 -6.14 3.72 -15.15
CA SER A 175 -6.72 5.06 -15.28
C SER A 175 -6.62 5.86 -13.98
N ASP A 176 -6.49 5.19 -12.85
CA ASP A 176 -6.47 5.79 -11.53
C ASP A 176 -5.37 5.16 -10.67
N PRO A 177 -4.17 5.79 -10.60
CA PRO A 177 -3.09 5.29 -9.75
C PRO A 177 -3.44 5.44 -8.26
N LEU A 178 -3.13 4.41 -7.49
CA LEU A 178 -3.42 4.40 -6.06
C LEU A 178 -2.43 5.28 -5.28
N TRP A 179 -2.97 5.93 -4.25
CA TRP A 179 -2.33 6.73 -3.20
C TRP A 179 -1.65 8.00 -3.70
N ASP A 180 -2.10 8.53 -4.86
CA ASP A 180 -1.59 9.77 -5.43
C ASP A 180 -2.33 11.03 -4.92
N GLY A 181 -3.39 10.82 -4.14
CA GLY A 181 -4.21 11.88 -3.54
C GLY A 181 -5.19 12.53 -4.52
N LYS A 182 -5.47 11.90 -5.66
CA LYS A 182 -6.37 12.41 -6.69
C LYS A 182 -7.49 11.41 -6.94
N LYS A 183 -8.58 11.86 -7.57
CA LYS A 183 -9.70 11.02 -8.03
C LYS A 183 -10.41 10.13 -7.00
N CYS A 184 -10.13 10.31 -5.72
CA CYS A 184 -10.89 9.73 -4.60
C CYS A 184 -12.33 10.27 -4.53
N GLY A 185 -13.22 9.70 -5.33
CA GLY A 185 -14.63 10.08 -5.42
C GLY A 185 -15.54 9.32 -4.46
N GLY A 186 -16.75 9.83 -4.28
CA GLY A 186 -17.83 9.08 -3.64
C GLY A 186 -17.57 8.73 -2.18
N SER A 187 -17.48 7.43 -1.85
CA SER A 187 -17.38 6.97 -0.46
C SER A 187 -15.96 6.99 0.08
N GLU A 188 -14.96 7.08 -0.80
CA GLU A 188 -13.53 7.20 -0.45
C GLU A 188 -13.06 8.65 -0.34
N SER A 189 -13.95 9.64 -0.46
CA SER A 189 -13.58 11.06 -0.28
C SER A 189 -12.88 11.33 1.05
N ASP A 190 -13.33 10.64 2.10
CA ASP A 190 -12.77 10.75 3.44
C ASP A 190 -11.35 10.17 3.50
N CYS A 191 -11.03 9.15 2.70
CA CYS A 191 -9.70 8.57 2.61
C CYS A 191 -8.65 9.56 2.11
N CYS A 192 -9.03 10.47 1.21
CA CYS A 192 -8.11 11.47 0.69
C CYS A 192 -8.15 12.80 1.44
N THR A 193 -9.32 13.21 1.92
CA THR A 193 -9.46 14.49 2.64
C THR A 193 -8.99 14.43 4.09
N SER A 194 -9.11 13.28 4.76
CA SER A 194 -8.63 13.11 6.14
C SER A 194 -7.10 13.02 6.24
N ARG A 195 -6.40 12.95 5.10
CA ARG A 195 -4.96 12.67 4.99
C ARG A 195 -4.22 13.83 4.32
N PRO A 196 -3.96 14.95 5.03
CA PRO A 196 -3.31 16.12 4.45
C PRO A 196 -1.88 15.86 3.94
N GLY A 197 -1.28 14.72 4.33
CA GLY A 197 0.03 14.29 3.86
C GLY A 197 0.05 13.73 2.43
N LEU A 198 -1.07 13.19 1.91
CA LEU A 198 -1.09 12.54 0.59
C LEU A 198 -0.45 13.42 -0.51
N PRO A 199 0.44 12.87 -1.36
CA PRO A 199 0.84 11.45 -1.46
C PRO A 199 1.98 11.04 -0.51
N TRP A 200 2.43 11.93 0.37
CA TRP A 200 3.57 11.72 1.27
C TRP A 200 3.13 11.29 2.67
N PHE A 201 3.65 10.15 3.14
CA PHE A 201 3.56 9.81 4.55
C PHE A 201 4.79 10.32 5.30
N ASN A 202 4.59 10.66 6.57
CA ASN A 202 5.65 10.98 7.53
C ASN A 202 5.39 10.22 8.82
N LYS A 203 6.37 9.40 9.24
CA LYS A 203 6.35 8.64 10.47
C LYS A 203 7.52 9.04 11.36
N VAL A 204 7.21 9.57 12.54
CA VAL A 204 8.17 9.73 13.63
C VAL A 204 8.20 8.44 14.44
N LEU A 205 9.39 7.87 14.62
CA LEU A 205 9.62 6.65 15.40
C LEU A 205 9.78 6.98 16.88
N ASN A 206 9.39 6.05 17.75
CA ASN A 206 9.54 6.21 19.20
C ASN A 206 11.01 6.23 19.65
N THR A 207 11.90 5.62 18.87
CA THR A 207 13.33 5.50 19.19
C THR A 207 14.11 5.50 17.89
N ALA A 208 15.23 6.23 17.88
CA ALA A 208 16.13 6.21 16.74
C ALA A 208 16.70 4.81 16.51
N THR A 209 16.84 4.42 15.26
CA THR A 209 17.30 3.10 14.86
C THR A 209 18.27 3.17 13.68
N THR A 210 18.97 2.08 13.44
CA THR A 210 19.79 1.84 12.23
C THR A 210 19.24 0.66 11.42
N ASP A 211 18.00 0.27 11.67
CA ASP A 211 17.36 -0.85 10.98
C ASP A 211 17.28 -0.61 9.47
N TYR A 212 17.12 -1.69 8.70
CA TYR A 212 16.67 -1.56 7.31
C TYR A 212 15.21 -1.10 7.28
N LEU A 213 14.83 -0.40 6.21
CA LEU A 213 13.42 -0.32 5.81
C LEU A 213 13.07 -1.52 4.94
N GLU A 214 11.86 -2.03 5.07
CA GLU A 214 11.31 -3.07 4.20
C GLU A 214 10.02 -2.58 3.59
N LEU A 215 9.89 -2.74 2.28
CA LEU A 215 8.63 -2.59 1.56
C LEU A 215 8.17 -3.99 1.14
N ARG A 216 6.93 -4.34 1.50
CA ARG A 216 6.27 -5.58 1.10
C ARG A 216 5.03 -5.25 0.30
N VAL A 217 4.86 -5.84 -0.88
CA VAL A 217 3.55 -5.91 -1.53
C VAL A 217 2.90 -7.21 -1.05
N CYS A 218 1.71 -7.10 -0.47
CA CYS A 218 0.99 -8.18 0.18
C CYS A 218 -0.42 -8.31 -0.41
N GLY A 219 -1.02 -9.46 -0.14
CA GLY A 219 -2.45 -9.68 -0.26
C GLY A 219 -2.82 -11.06 0.24
N ASP A 220 -4.07 -11.24 0.65
CA ASP A 220 -4.51 -12.44 1.35
C ASP A 220 -5.07 -13.55 0.43
N GLU A 221 -5.36 -13.19 -0.83
CA GLU A 221 -5.63 -14.17 -1.88
C GLU A 221 -4.48 -14.38 -2.87
N ASP A 222 -4.73 -15.30 -3.82
CA ASP A 222 -3.87 -15.59 -4.94
C ASP A 222 -3.63 -14.37 -5.84
N THR A 223 -2.51 -14.39 -6.54
CA THR A 223 -2.07 -13.22 -7.31
C THR A 223 -2.87 -12.97 -8.60
N ALA A 224 -3.70 -13.90 -9.05
CA ALA A 224 -4.59 -13.68 -10.19
C ALA A 224 -5.89 -12.99 -9.74
N ASN A 225 -6.34 -13.22 -8.50
CA ASN A 225 -7.48 -12.53 -7.89
C ASN A 225 -7.11 -11.17 -7.29
N GLU A 226 -5.99 -11.08 -6.58
CA GLU A 226 -5.62 -9.87 -5.84
C GLU A 226 -4.16 -9.50 -6.05
N ASN A 227 -3.89 -8.26 -6.42
CA ASN A 227 -2.52 -7.75 -6.40
C ASN A 227 -2.53 -6.23 -6.38
N VAL A 228 -1.43 -5.67 -5.91
CA VAL A 228 -1.24 -4.23 -5.88
C VAL A 228 0.13 -3.86 -6.45
N PRO A 229 0.31 -3.92 -7.79
CA PRO A 229 1.60 -3.64 -8.40
C PRO A 229 2.02 -2.18 -8.20
N ILE A 230 3.26 -1.97 -7.77
CA ILE A 230 3.82 -0.63 -7.54
C ILE A 230 4.64 -0.16 -8.73
N SER A 231 4.46 1.09 -9.15
CA SER A 231 5.22 1.70 -10.24
C SER A 231 6.25 2.71 -9.77
N TYR A 232 6.05 3.26 -8.59
CA TYR A 232 6.91 4.27 -8.02
C TYR A 232 7.00 4.11 -6.51
N TYR A 233 8.20 4.29 -5.96
CA TYR A 233 8.36 4.64 -4.56
C TYR A 233 9.61 5.48 -4.36
N GLU A 234 9.58 6.33 -3.36
CA GLU A 234 10.79 6.89 -2.77
C GLU A 234 10.66 6.93 -1.25
N LEU A 235 11.72 6.50 -0.58
CA LEU A 235 11.76 6.33 0.86
C LEU A 235 12.99 7.05 1.40
N TYR A 236 12.77 7.93 2.37
CA TYR A 236 13.78 8.74 3.04
C TYR A 236 13.75 8.51 4.54
N VAL A 237 14.92 8.66 5.15
CA VAL A 237 15.10 8.63 6.59
C VAL A 237 15.84 9.87 7.08
N LYS A 238 15.60 10.26 8.33
CA LYS A 238 16.22 11.39 9.00
C LYS A 238 16.47 11.09 10.48
#